data_AF-A0A3T0L069-F1
#
_entry.id   AF-A0A3T0L069-F1
#
_cell.length_a   1.000
_cell.length_b   1.000
_cell.length_c   1.000
_cell.angle_alpha   90.00
_cell.angle_beta   90.00
_cell.angle_gamma   90.00
#
_symmetry.space_group_name_H-M   'P 1'
#
loop_
_entity.id
_entity.type
_entity.pdbx_description
1 polymer ?
#
loop_
_entity_poly.entity_id
_entity_poly.type
_entity_poly.pdbx_seq_one_letter_code
_entity_poly.pdbx_strand_id
1 'polypeptide(L)' 'MPGIVVHQGEDFESAYRKFKRQVDRNLIVVELRKRRFYEPPSERRKKEKIATRKKILRKLWMLRRYESRL' A
#
# COMPACT_ATOMS: atom_id res chain seq x y z
N MET A 1 10.35 0.94 11.87
CA MET A 1 9.44 -0.18 12.14
C MET A 1 8.08 0.41 12.54
N PRO A 2 6.93 -0.07 12.05
CA PRO A 2 5.63 0.43 12.48
C PRO A 2 5.42 0.08 13.95
N GLY A 3 5.14 1.07 14.76
CA GLY A 3 4.78 0.92 16.17
C GLY A 3 3.55 1.76 16.44
N ILE A 4 2.62 1.21 17.22
CA ILE A 4 1.46 1.92 17.75
C ILE A 4 1.63 2.07 19.25
N VAL A 5 1.24 3.23 19.78
CA VAL A 5 1.13 3.45 21.21
C VAL A 5 -0.33 3.25 21.58
N VAL A 6 -0.60 2.25 22.43
CA VAL A 6 -1.95 1.93 22.90
C VAL A 6 -2.22 2.71 24.18
N HIS A 7 -3.37 3.37 24.26
CA HIS A 7 -3.75 4.17 25.43
C HIS A 7 -4.68 3.36 26.34
N GLN A 8 -4.71 3.68 27.64
CA GLN A 8 -5.61 3.02 28.59
C GLN A 8 -7.08 3.26 28.19
N GLY A 9 -7.83 2.17 27.99
CA GLY A 9 -9.22 2.19 27.53
C GLY A 9 -9.42 1.88 26.03
N GLU A 10 -8.35 1.70 25.26
CA GLU A 10 -8.48 1.21 23.88
C GLU A 10 -8.74 -0.30 23.83
N ASP A 11 -9.77 -0.68 23.08
CA ASP A 11 -10.04 -2.08 22.76
C ASP A 11 -8.93 -2.69 21.89
N PHE A 12 -8.61 -3.96 22.14
CA PHE A 12 -7.55 -4.69 21.45
C PHE A 12 -7.76 -4.70 19.93
N GLU A 13 -8.98 -4.88 19.46
CA GLU A 13 -9.26 -4.96 18.04
C GLU A 13 -9.01 -3.61 17.35
N SER A 14 -9.32 -2.51 18.05
CA SER A 14 -9.05 -1.16 17.57
C SER A 14 -7.55 -0.89 17.45
N ALA A 15 -6.76 -1.28 18.45
CA ALA A 15 -5.30 -1.21 18.40
C ALA A 15 -4.74 -2.08 17.24
N TYR A 16 -5.19 -3.33 17.11
CA TYR A 16 -4.76 -4.22 16.04
C TYR A 16 -5.06 -3.65 14.64
N ARG A 17 -6.26 -3.08 14.43
CA ARG A 17 -6.62 -2.43 13.16
C ARG A 17 -5.71 -1.25 12.85
N LYS A 18 -5.35 -0.43 13.84
CA LYS A 18 -4.40 0.69 13.65
C LYS A 18 -3.02 0.18 13.26
N PHE A 19 -2.52 -0.85 13.96
CA PHE A 19 -1.24 -1.48 13.63
C PHE A 19 -1.25 -2.07 12.21
N LYS A 20 -2.28 -2.84 11.86
CA LYS A 20 -2.42 -3.43 10.52
C LYS A 20 -2.41 -2.38 9.43
N ARG A 21 -3.16 -1.28 9.59
CA ARG A 21 -3.14 -0.15 8.65
C ARG A 21 -1.74 0.47 8.51
N GLN A 22 -0.98 0.58 9.59
CA GLN A 22 0.37 1.14 9.56
C GLN A 22 1.36 0.20 8.87
N VAL A 23 1.27 -1.11 9.13
CA VAL A 23 2.05 -2.15 8.43
C VAL A 23 1.75 -2.16 6.93
N ASP A 24 0.47 -2.11 6.56
CA ASP A 24 0.02 -2.11 5.17
C ASP A 24 0.45 -0.82 4.46
N ARG A 25 0.36 0.34 5.12
CA ARG A 25 0.83 1.62 4.60
C ARG A 25 2.33 1.59 4.30
N ASN A 26 3.12 0.96 5.17
CA ASN A 26 4.56 0.84 5.02
C ASN A 26 4.97 -0.28 4.05
N LEU A 27 4.01 -0.97 3.42
CA LEU A 27 4.23 -1.98 2.37
C LEU A 27 5.19 -3.12 2.77
N ILE A 28 5.34 -3.41 4.07
CA ILE A 28 6.36 -4.34 4.59
C ILE A 28 6.23 -5.74 3.99
N VAL A 29 4.99 -6.26 3.92
CA VAL A 29 4.71 -7.58 3.34
C VAL A 29 4.96 -7.59 1.83
N VAL A 30 4.68 -6.48 1.14
CA VAL A 30 4.89 -6.33 -0.30
C VAL A 30 6.39 -6.29 -0.62
N GLU A 31 7.15 -5.53 0.17
CA GLU A 31 8.60 -5.49 0.05
C GLU A 31 9.25 -6.83 0.32
N LEU A 32 8.83 -7.53 1.38
CA LEU A 32 9.33 -8.85 1.69
C LEU A 32 9.13 -9.80 0.50
N ARG A 33 7.92 -9.83 -0.09
CA ARG A 33 7.61 -10.64 -1.27
C ARG A 33 8.44 -10.25 -2.49
N LYS A 34 8.67 -8.96 -2.73
CA LYS A 34 9.51 -8.46 -3.83
C LYS A 34 10.98 -8.84 -3.67
N ARG A 35 11.47 -8.94 -2.43
CA ARG A 35 12.87 -9.28 -2.09
C ARG A 35 13.13 -10.78 -1.92
N ARG A 36 12.12 -11.65 -2.04
CA ARG A 36 12.27 -13.11 -1.86
C ARG A 36 13.28 -13.74 -2.81
N PHE A 37 13.43 -13.19 -4.00
CA PHE A 37 14.32 -13.69 -5.04
C PHE A 37 15.10 -12.53 -5.64
N TYR A 38 16.30 -12.81 -6.15
CA TYR A 38 17.04 -11.82 -6.91
C TYR A 38 16.29 -11.52 -8.21
N GLU A 39 16.14 -10.24 -8.51
CA GLU A 39 15.57 -9.76 -9.76
C GLU A 39 16.55 -8.75 -10.38
N PRO A 40 16.92 -8.91 -11.66
CA PRO A 40 17.76 -7.95 -12.35
C PRO A 40 17.21 -6.52 -12.25
N PRO A 41 18.08 -5.49 -12.18
CA PRO A 41 17.66 -4.11 -12.03
C PRO A 41 16.77 -3.63 -13.19
N SER A 42 16.92 -4.18 -14.39
CA SER A 42 16.09 -3.90 -15.56
C SER A 42 14.62 -4.32 -15.34
N GLU A 43 14.41 -5.56 -14.90
CA GLU A 43 13.07 -6.11 -14.63
C GLU A 43 12.39 -5.40 -13.45
N ARG A 44 13.15 -5.07 -12.40
CA ARG A 44 12.64 -4.24 -11.28
C ARG A 44 12.10 -2.89 -11.76
N ARG A 45 12.88 -2.16 -12.57
CA ARG A 45 12.48 -0.86 -13.15
C ARG A 45 11.27 -1.00 -14.07
N LYS A 46 11.20 -2.08 -14.87
CA LYS A 46 10.06 -2.36 -15.76
C LYS A 46 8.78 -2.59 -14.96
N LYS A 47 8.82 -3.42 -13.91
CA LYS A 47 7.68 -3.67 -13.02
C LYS A 47 7.21 -2.41 -12.31
N GLU A 48 8.13 -1.58 -11.83
CA GLU A 48 7.81 -0.30 -11.19
C GLU A 48 7.10 0.67 -12.14
N LYS A 49 7.57 0.81 -13.38
CA LYS A 49 6.90 1.63 -14.41
C LYS A 49 5.46 1.17 -14.67
N ILE A 50 5.26 -0.15 -14.82
CA ILE A 50 3.93 -0.74 -15.05
C ILE A 50 3.01 -0.48 -13.85
N ALA A 51 3.49 -0.70 -12.63
CA ALA A 51 2.72 -0.46 -11.40
C ALA A 51 2.28 1.00 -11.27
N THR A 52 3.18 1.95 -11.53
CA THR A 52 2.89 3.39 -11.51
C THR A 52 1.85 3.75 -12.56
N ARG A 53 2.00 3.27 -13.80
CA ARG A 53 1.04 3.53 -14.88
C ARG A 53 -0.35 3.00 -14.54
N LYS A 54 -0.45 1.78 -14.00
CA LYS A 54 -1.73 1.21 -13.53
C LYS A 54 -2.36 2.06 -12.42
N LYS A 55 -1.57 2.54 -11.45
CA LYS A 55 -2.05 3.41 -10.37
C LYS A 55 -2.63 4.73 -10.89
N ILE A 56 -1.94 5.38 -11.84
CA ILE A 56 -2.40 6.64 -12.45
C ILE A 56 -3.69 6.42 -13.24
N LEU A 57 -3.75 5.40 -14.09
CA LEU A 57 -4.94 5.08 -14.89
C LEU A 57 -6.16 4.79 -14.01
N ARG A 58 -5.97 4.05 -12.90
CA ARG A 58 -7.05 3.80 -11.95
C ARG A 58 -7.53 5.09 -11.27
N LYS A 59 -6.62 6.01 -10.92
CA LYS A 59 -6.98 7.31 -10.33
C LYS A 59 -7.79 8.15 -11.34
N LEU A 60 -7.34 8.25 -12.58
CA LEU A 60 -8.03 8.97 -13.65
C LEU A 60 -9.43 8.40 -13.92
N TRP A 61 -9.56 7.06 -13.97
CA TRP A 61 -10.84 6.40 -14.14
C TRP A 61 -11.82 6.73 -13.01
N MET A 62 -11.35 6.72 -11.75
CA MET A 62 -12.20 7.09 -10.61
C MET A 62 -12.63 8.56 -10.63
N LEU A 63 -11.75 9.48 -11.04
CA LEU A 63 -12.07 10.90 -11.17
C LEU A 63 -13.14 11.13 -12.23
N ARG A 64 -12.97 10.56 -13.44
CA ARG A 64 -13.98 10.64 -14.51
C ARG A 64 -15.34 10.11 -14.06
N ARG A 65 -15.37 8.99 -13.35
CA ARG A 65 -16.61 8.41 -12.81
C ARG A 65 -17.30 9.32 -11.79
N TYR A 66 -16.53 10.11 -11.04
CA TYR A 66 -17.06 11.05 -10.07
C TYR A 66 -17.61 12.30 -10.77
N GLU A 67 -16.87 12.85 -11.75
CA GLU A 67 -17.31 13.97 -12.59
C GLU A 67 -18.60 13.66 -13.35
N SER A 68 -18.77 12.44 -13.87
CA SER A 68 -20.02 12.04 -14.55
C SER A 68 -21.22 11.84 -13.62
N ARG A 69 -21.03 11.90 -12.29
CA ARG A 69 -22.08 11.75 -11.28
C ARG A 69 -22.53 13.09 -10.67
N LEU A 70 -21.80 14.17 -10.94
CA LEU A 70 -22.16 15.54 -10.61
C LEU A 70 -22.96 16.15 -11.76
#